data_AF-A0A348FVP6-F1
#
_entry.id   AF-A0A348FVP6-F1
#
_cell.length_a   1.000
_cell.length_b   1.000
_cell.length_c   1.000
_cell.angle_alpha   90.00
_cell.angle_beta   90.00
_cell.angle_gamma   90.00
#
_symmetry.space_group_name_H-M   'P 1'
#
loop_
_entity.id
_entity.type
_entity.pdbx_description
1 polymer ?
#
loop_
_entity_poly.entity_id
_entity_poly.type
_entity_poly.pdbx_seq_one_letter_code
_entity_poly.pdbx_strand_id
1 'polypeptide(L)' 'MTEVINLRQARKNKARAAAGEAAAENRLRHGRTKAERETEEARRTKAARVLDAHKREKGE' A
#
# COMPACT_ATOMS: atom_id res chain seq x y z
N MET A 1 -40.37 17.36 3.23
CA MET A 1 -39.37 18.43 3.37
C MET A 1 -38.13 17.99 2.65
N THR A 2 -37.65 18.74 1.66
CA THR A 2 -36.40 18.44 0.96
C THR A 2 -35.24 19.10 1.68
N GLU A 3 -34.26 18.30 2.09
CA GLU A 3 -33.06 18.78 2.75
C GLU A 3 -32.13 19.42 1.70
N VAL A 4 -32.02 20.75 1.72
CA VAL A 4 -31.17 21.48 0.77
C VAL A 4 -29.72 21.36 1.24
N ILE A 5 -28.96 20.45 0.63
CA ILE A 5 -27.54 20.26 0.95
C ILE A 5 -26.65 21.14 0.07
N ASN A 6 -25.59 21.69 0.68
CA ASN A 6 -24.59 22.44 -0.06
C ASN A 6 -23.62 21.48 -0.78
N LEU A 7 -23.81 21.32 -2.09
CA LEU A 7 -22.97 20.45 -2.93
C LEU A 7 -21.49 20.86 -2.95
N ARG A 8 -21.16 22.15 -2.81
CA ARG A 8 -19.76 22.61 -2.73
C ARG A 8 -19.09 22.06 -1.48
N GLN A 9 -19.77 22.13 -0.33
CA GLN A 9 -19.24 21.62 0.93
C GLN A 9 -19.10 20.09 0.89
N ALA A 10 -20.11 19.40 0.34
CA ALA A 10 -20.06 17.95 0.17
C ALA A 10 -18.87 17.50 -0.69
N ARG A 11 -18.64 18.15 -1.85
CA ARG A 11 -17.49 17.88 -2.71
C ARG A 11 -16.15 18.16 -2.01
N LYS A 12 -16.05 19.26 -1.26
CA LYS A 12 -14.84 19.59 -0.48
C LYS A 12 -14.54 18.54 0.57
N ASN A 13 -15.56 18.06 1.27
CA ASN A 13 -15.40 17.00 2.28
C ASN A 13 -14.94 15.69 1.63
N LYS A 14 -15.54 15.30 0.49
CA LYS A 14 -15.10 14.12 -0.28
C LYS A 14 -13.65 14.22 -0.72
N ALA A 15 -13.24 15.38 -1.24
CA ALA A 15 -11.85 15.60 -1.67
C ALA A 15 -10.85 15.50 -0.50
N ARG A 16 -11.19 16.04 0.67
CA ARG A 16 -10.36 15.90 1.88
C ARG A 16 -10.28 14.47 2.37
N ALA A 17 -11.38 13.72 2.34
CA ALA A 17 -11.38 12.31 2.73
C ALA A 17 -10.46 11.48 1.83
N ALA A 18 -10.58 11.63 0.51
CA ALA A 18 -9.71 10.96 -0.46
C ALA A 18 -8.22 11.32 -0.27
N ALA A 19 -7.92 12.60 0.00
CA ALA A 19 -6.55 13.01 0.30
C ALA A 19 -6.02 12.39 1.60
N GLY A 20 -6.87 12.22 2.62
CA GLY A 20 -6.54 11.55 3.87
C GLY A 20 -6.21 10.07 3.70
N GLU A 21 -7.01 9.36 2.88
CA GLU A 21 -6.77 7.95 2.52
C GLU A 21 -5.44 7.78 1.80
N ALA A 22 -5.18 8.59 0.77
CA ALA A 22 -3.91 8.56 0.05
C ALA A 22 -2.72 8.87 0.97
N ALA A 23 -2.88 9.82 1.91
CA ALA A 23 -1.85 10.13 2.90
C ALA A 23 -1.62 8.99 3.91
N ALA A 24 -2.66 8.23 4.28
CA ALA A 24 -2.52 7.04 5.12
C ALA A 24 -1.78 5.93 4.38
N GLU A 25 -2.14 5.66 3.13
CA GLU A 25 -1.46 4.69 2.26
C GLU A 25 0.01 5.07 2.04
N ASN A 26 0.29 6.35 1.79
CA ASN A 26 1.66 6.84 1.64
C ASN A 26 2.46 6.78 2.94
N ARG A 27 1.84 6.98 4.11
CA ARG A 27 2.50 6.73 5.40
C ARG A 27 2.84 5.25 5.59
N LEU A 28 1.98 4.32 5.16
CA LEU A 28 2.29 2.89 5.22
C LEU A 28 3.37 2.46 4.21
N ARG A 29 3.38 3.09 3.03
CA ARG A 29 4.32 2.81 1.94
C ARG A 29 5.69 3.43 2.19
N HIS A 30 5.73 4.68 2.65
CA HIS A 30 6.93 5.51 2.75
C HIS A 30 7.34 5.83 4.19
N GLY A 31 6.47 5.62 5.18
CA GLY A 31 6.79 5.79 6.60
C GLY A 31 7.55 4.62 7.21
N ARG A 32 7.83 3.56 6.44
CA ARG A 32 8.74 2.51 6.85
C ARG A 32 10.15 3.07 6.93
N THR A 33 10.81 2.83 8.04
CA THR A 33 12.20 3.21 8.23
C THR A 33 13.11 2.43 7.27
N LYS A 34 14.32 2.95 7.00
CA LYS A 34 15.29 2.26 6.12
C LYS A 34 15.56 0.83 6.60
N ALA A 35 15.68 0.62 7.91
CA ALA A 35 15.90 -0.69 8.52
C ALA A 35 14.72 -1.66 8.29
N GLU A 36 13.47 -1.20 8.37
CA GLU A 36 12.29 -2.04 8.11
C GLU A 36 12.19 -2.44 6.63
N ARG A 37 12.60 -1.57 5.71
CA ARG A 37 12.66 -1.92 4.28
C ARG A 37 13.75 -2.95 4.01
N GLU A 38 14.95 -2.75 4.53
CA GLU A 38 16.09 -3.66 4.34
C GLU A 38 15.80 -5.06 4.91
N THR A 39 15.21 -5.13 6.10
CA THR A 39 14.81 -6.41 6.71
C THR A 39 13.77 -7.14 5.88
N GLU A 40 12.81 -6.42 5.29
CA GLU A 40 11.80 -7.02 4.43
C GLU A 40 12.34 -7.42 3.05
N GLU A 41 13.24 -6.64 2.47
CA GLU A 41 13.97 -7.03 1.26
C GLU A 41 14.84 -8.27 1.50
N ALA A 42 15.54 -8.35 2.63
CA ALA A 42 16.29 -9.53 3.02
C ALA A 42 15.40 -10.77 3.19
N ARG A 43 14.20 -10.61 3.77
CA ARG A 43 13.21 -11.69 3.87
C ARG A 43 12.70 -12.13 2.51
N ARG A 44 12.35 -11.19 1.63
CA ARG A 44 11.88 -11.47 0.27
C ARG A 44 12.95 -12.19 -0.56
N THR A 45 14.20 -11.73 -0.50
CA THR A 45 15.30 -12.37 -1.21
C THR A 45 15.58 -13.78 -0.69
N LYS A 46 15.55 -13.99 0.64
CA LYS A 46 15.64 -15.33 1.23
C LYS A 46 14.50 -16.23 0.77
N ALA A 47 13.26 -15.75 0.81
CA ALA A 47 12.10 -16.51 0.35
C ALA A 47 12.20 -16.86 -1.14
N ALA A 48 12.61 -15.90 -1.98
CA ALA A 48 12.83 -16.13 -3.41
C ALA A 48 13.91 -17.19 -3.65
N ARG A 49 15.05 -17.12 -2.96
CA ARG A 49 16.12 -18.14 -3.05
C ARG A 49 15.65 -19.52 -2.61
N VAL A 50 14.88 -19.60 -1.54
CA VAL A 50 14.30 -20.87 -1.06
C VAL A 50 13.35 -21.44 -2.11
N LEU A 51 12.44 -20.63 -2.64
CA LEU A 51 11.54 -21.07 -3.70
C LEU A 51 12.29 -21.53 -4.94
N ASP A 52 13.33 -20.79 -5.34
CA ASP A 52 14.15 -21.13 -6.51
C ASP A 52 14.95 -22.43 -6.30
N ALA A 53 15.54 -22.63 -5.12
CA ALA A 53 16.19 -23.90 -4.76
C ALA A 53 15.23 -25.09 -4.72
N HIS A 54 13.93 -24.84 -4.48
CA HIS A 54 12.89 -25.87 -4.51
C HIS A 54 12.19 -25.99 -5.87
N LYS A 55 12.50 -25.12 -6.85
CA LYS A 55 12.02 -25.33 -8.21
C LYS A 55 12.75 -26.53 -8.78
N ARG A 56 11.97 -27.57 -9.06
CA ARG A 56 12.39 -28.63 -9.98
C ARG A 56 12.09 -28.09 -11.37
N GLU A 57 13.07 -28.09 -12.27
CA GLU A 57 12.77 -27.89 -13.69
C GLU A 57 11.65 -28.86 -14.05
N LYS A 58 10.52 -28.33 -14.54
CA LYS A 58 9.56 -29.20 -15.21
C LYS A 58 10.32 -29.78 -16.38
N GLY A 59 10.67 -31.06 -16.26
CA GLY A 59 11.36 -31.79 -17.31
C GLY A 59 10.64 -31.58 -18.64
N GLU A 60 11.44 -31.30 -19.66
CA GLU A 60 11.08 -31.68 -21.03
C GLU A 60 10.84 -33.19 -21.12
#